data_AF-A0AAJ2X7J7-F1
#
_entry.id   AF-A0AAJ2X7J7-F1
#
_cell.length_a   1.000
_cell.length_b   1.000
_cell.length_c   1.000
_cell.angle_alpha   90.00
_cell.angle_beta   90.00
_cell.angle_gamma   90.00
#
_symmetry.space_group_name_H-M   'P 1'
#
loop_
_entity.id
_entity.type
_entity.pdbx_description
1 polymer ?
#
loop_
_entity_poly.entity_id
_entity_poly.type
_entity_poly.pdbx_seq_one_letter_code
_entity_poly.pdbx_strand_id
1 'polypeptide(L)'
;MHGSAASIATFLLLSSTGAAFSAPQTQQADPHAAWPPSRQHLLAGHYVGKLHPDTAPCQAVRAELWLEAAQGDKNSRRYTLKTTCIAPESQRSNSVVTERGPWWLDIVGSECLMLSRDDASDLSLNPNLYGFRINTEPTASDQQPSYSLAQDGHNCHSGDWPEHRDKVLKRVR
;
A
#
# COMPACT_ATOMS: atom_id res chain seq x y z
N MET A 1 -49.16 5.13 77.47
CA MET A 1 -47.98 5.69 76.77
C MET A 1 -47.63 4.76 75.61
N HIS A 2 -47.44 5.32 74.42
CA HIS A 2 -47.06 4.69 73.13
C HIS A 2 -48.18 3.89 72.44
N GLY A 3 -48.66 4.16 71.22
CA GLY A 3 -48.28 5.12 70.18
C GLY A 3 -47.79 4.39 68.91
N SER A 4 -48.56 4.50 67.81
CA SER A 4 -48.13 4.47 66.39
C SER A 4 -47.61 3.14 65.82
N ALA A 5 -47.65 2.84 64.52
CA ALA A 5 -48.32 3.38 63.34
C ALA A 5 -48.11 2.32 62.22
N ALA A 6 -49.03 2.27 61.25
CA ALA A 6 -48.85 1.52 60.01
C ALA A 6 -47.68 2.09 59.19
N SER A 7 -46.95 1.24 58.47
CA SER A 7 -46.01 1.70 57.44
C SER A 7 -46.05 0.75 56.25
N ILE A 8 -46.65 1.25 55.18
CA ILE A 8 -46.72 0.69 53.84
C ILE A 8 -45.35 0.91 53.20
N ALA A 9 -44.66 -0.16 52.83
CA ALA A 9 -43.39 -0.08 52.09
C ALA A 9 -43.69 -0.10 50.58
N THR A 10 -43.56 1.06 49.93
CA THR A 10 -43.68 1.23 48.48
C THR A 10 -42.39 0.78 47.79
N PHE A 11 -42.50 -0.17 46.87
CA PHE A 11 -41.45 -0.58 45.93
C PHE A 11 -41.24 0.52 44.88
N LEU A 12 -40.02 1.08 44.81
CA LEU A 12 -39.57 1.92 43.70
C LEU A 12 -38.52 1.14 42.89
N LEU A 13 -38.93 0.67 41.71
CA LEU A 13 -38.05 0.13 40.67
C LEU A 13 -37.50 1.31 39.84
N LEU A 14 -36.20 1.60 39.98
CA LEU A 14 -35.49 2.51 39.09
C LEU A 14 -34.91 1.72 37.91
N SER A 15 -35.59 1.79 36.76
CA SER A 15 -35.08 1.32 35.47
C SER A 15 -34.13 2.39 34.90
N SER A 16 -32.84 2.27 35.16
CA SER A 16 -31.84 3.10 34.47
C SER A 16 -31.57 2.54 33.08
N THR A 17 -32.29 3.04 32.07
CA THR A 17 -31.91 2.89 30.65
C THR A 17 -30.66 3.74 30.40
N GLY A 18 -29.48 3.17 30.66
CA GLY A 18 -28.23 3.72 30.18
C GLY A 18 -28.21 3.66 28.66
N ALA A 19 -28.39 4.80 27.99
CA ALA A 19 -28.09 4.93 26.58
C ALA A 19 -26.57 4.73 26.40
N ALA A 20 -26.18 3.52 26.02
CA ALA A 20 -24.83 3.25 25.56
C ALA A 20 -24.63 3.98 24.23
N PHE A 21 -24.09 5.20 24.31
CA PHE A 21 -23.52 5.87 23.14
C PHE A 21 -22.28 5.08 22.73
N SER A 22 -22.45 4.11 21.83
CA SER A 22 -21.35 3.56 21.05
C SER A 22 -20.87 4.67 20.12
N ALA A 23 -19.94 5.49 20.59
CA ALA A 23 -19.19 6.36 19.71
C ALA A 23 -18.56 5.47 18.63
N PRO A 24 -18.74 5.78 17.33
CA PRO A 24 -18.04 5.04 16.30
C PRO A 24 -16.54 5.15 16.61
N GLN A 25 -15.89 4.01 16.81
CA GLN A 25 -14.43 3.92 16.79
C GLN A 25 -13.99 4.39 15.41
N THR A 26 -13.75 5.68 15.30
CA THR A 26 -12.85 6.22 14.31
C THR A 26 -11.54 5.52 14.60
N GLN A 27 -11.15 4.58 13.74
CA GLN A 27 -9.79 4.07 13.68
C GLN A 27 -8.91 5.31 13.55
N GLN A 28 -8.37 5.76 14.67
CA GLN A 28 -7.46 6.88 14.72
C GLN A 28 -6.27 6.42 13.90
N ALA A 29 -6.12 6.98 12.69
CA ALA A 29 -4.99 6.69 11.83
C ALA A 29 -3.72 6.88 12.68
N ASP A 30 -2.84 5.88 12.67
CA ASP A 30 -1.57 5.96 13.39
C ASP A 30 -0.86 7.26 12.99
N PRO A 31 -0.63 8.20 13.94
CA PRO A 31 -0.01 9.48 13.64
C PRO A 31 1.43 9.35 13.10
N HIS A 32 2.02 8.15 13.13
CA HIS A 32 3.35 7.86 12.61
C HIS A 32 3.39 7.16 11.24
N ALA A 33 2.23 6.88 10.62
CA ALA A 33 2.19 6.43 9.23
C ALA A 33 2.57 7.60 8.31
N ALA A 34 3.70 7.52 7.59
CA ALA A 34 4.06 8.53 6.59
C ALA A 34 3.08 8.59 5.40
N TRP A 35 2.28 7.52 5.19
CA TRP A 35 1.24 7.38 4.18
C TRP A 35 -0.14 7.02 4.76
N PRO A 36 -0.80 7.97 5.46
CA PRO A 36 -2.16 7.75 5.95
C PRO A 36 -3.13 7.50 4.79
N PRO A 37 -4.25 6.77 5.01
CA PRO A 37 -5.20 6.44 3.96
C PRO A 37 -5.66 7.63 3.11
N SER A 38 -5.78 8.81 3.72
CA SER A 38 -6.16 10.06 3.04
C SER A 38 -5.16 10.52 1.98
N ARG A 39 -3.89 10.12 2.06
CA ARG A 39 -2.82 10.50 1.12
C ARG A 39 -2.46 9.43 0.10
N GLN A 40 -2.92 8.19 0.27
CA GLN A 40 -2.49 7.08 -0.62
C GLN A 40 -2.89 7.30 -2.08
N HIS A 41 -4.01 7.98 -2.36
CA HIS A 41 -4.41 8.33 -3.72
C HIS A 41 -3.37 9.20 -4.46
N LEU A 42 -2.52 9.94 -3.73
CA LEU A 42 -1.46 10.76 -4.33
C LEU A 42 -0.36 9.92 -4.98
N LEU A 43 -0.30 8.62 -4.69
CA LEU A 43 0.61 7.66 -5.33
C LEU A 43 0.12 7.21 -6.72
N ALA A 44 -1.13 7.49 -7.09
CA ALA A 44 -1.63 7.22 -8.43
C ALA A 44 -0.83 8.01 -9.49
N GLY A 45 -0.50 7.35 -10.59
CA GLY A 45 0.29 7.93 -11.67
C GLY A 45 1.02 6.89 -12.51
N HIS A 46 1.78 7.39 -13.48
CA HIS A 46 2.61 6.56 -14.37
C HIS A 46 4.07 6.66 -13.96
N TYR A 47 4.73 5.52 -13.80
CA TYR A 47 6.11 5.39 -13.36
C TYR A 47 6.91 4.58 -14.37
N VAL A 48 8.12 5.03 -14.68
CA VAL A 48 9.01 4.34 -15.63
C VAL A 48 10.40 4.22 -15.04
N GLY A 49 11.04 3.09 -15.29
CA GLY A 49 12.41 2.87 -14.83
C GLY A 49 12.93 1.48 -15.10
N LYS A 50 13.88 1.06 -14.28
CA LYS A 50 14.46 -0.28 -14.32
C LYS A 50 14.07 -1.07 -13.08
N LEU A 51 13.93 -2.38 -13.26
CA LEU A 51 13.79 -3.34 -12.17
C LEU A 51 14.95 -4.32 -12.17
N HIS A 52 15.19 -4.95 -11.02
CA HIS A 52 16.10 -6.07 -10.88
C HIS A 52 15.59 -7.24 -11.73
N PRO A 53 16.46 -7.90 -12.51
CA PRO A 53 16.07 -9.10 -13.24
C PRO A 53 16.02 -10.30 -12.28
N ASP A 54 14.82 -10.85 -12.05
CA ASP A 54 14.64 -12.02 -11.17
C ASP A 54 14.83 -13.36 -11.92
N THR A 55 14.93 -13.32 -13.25
CA THR A 55 15.07 -14.52 -14.09
C THR A 55 16.21 -14.38 -15.10
N ALA A 56 17.11 -15.36 -15.13
CA ALA A 56 18.03 -15.53 -16.25
C ALA A 56 17.22 -15.92 -17.50
N PRO A 57 17.53 -15.41 -18.71
CA PRO A 57 18.74 -14.69 -19.10
C PRO A 57 18.63 -13.15 -19.10
N CYS A 58 17.65 -12.55 -18.43
CA CYS A 58 17.46 -11.10 -18.47
C CYS A 58 18.64 -10.36 -17.81
N GLN A 59 19.33 -9.52 -18.57
CA GLN A 59 20.41 -8.67 -18.05
C GLN A 59 19.86 -7.42 -17.36
N ALA A 60 18.74 -6.91 -17.86
CA ALA A 60 18.01 -5.80 -17.27
C ALA A 60 16.51 -5.94 -17.55
N VAL A 61 15.69 -5.37 -16.68
CA VAL A 61 14.25 -5.26 -16.88
C VAL A 61 13.89 -3.79 -16.96
N ARG A 62 13.29 -3.37 -18.08
CA ARG A 62 12.64 -2.07 -18.18
C ARG A 62 11.19 -2.21 -17.73
N ALA A 63 10.70 -1.27 -16.94
CA ALA A 63 9.35 -1.31 -16.42
C ALA A 63 8.58 -0.01 -16.70
N GLU A 64 7.29 -0.19 -16.97
CA GLU A 64 6.27 0.85 -17.03
C GLU A 64 5.14 0.42 -16.06
N LEU A 65 4.89 1.23 -15.05
CA LEU A 65 3.93 0.96 -13.98
C LEU A 65 2.88 2.06 -13.92
N TRP A 66 1.61 1.68 -14.06
CA TRP A 66 0.48 2.56 -13.83
C TRP A 66 -0.16 2.18 -12.51
N LEU A 67 -0.29 3.17 -11.62
CA LEU A 67 -1.00 3.06 -10.36
C LEU A 67 -2.29 3.87 -10.44
N GLU A 68 -3.40 3.21 -10.13
CA GLU A 68 -4.72 3.82 -10.03
C GLU A 68 -5.13 3.87 -8.56
N ALA A 69 -5.73 4.98 -8.15
CA ALA A 69 -6.43 5.13 -6.88
C ALA A 69 -7.34 6.35 -6.89
N ALA A 70 -8.61 6.13 -6.62
CA ALA A 70 -9.57 7.18 -6.33
C ALA A 70 -9.49 7.56 -4.84
N GLN A 71 -9.60 8.86 -4.57
CA GLN A 71 -9.61 9.37 -3.20
C GLN A 71 -10.81 8.80 -2.43
N GLY A 72 -10.55 8.21 -1.25
CA GLY A 72 -11.59 7.66 -0.38
C GLY A 72 -12.08 6.26 -0.74
N ASP A 73 -11.67 5.69 -1.87
CA ASP A 73 -12.03 4.33 -2.27
C ASP A 73 -10.82 3.40 -2.26
N LYS A 74 -10.72 2.56 -1.22
CA LYS A 74 -9.63 1.58 -1.08
C LYS A 74 -9.64 0.50 -2.14
N ASN A 75 -10.79 0.19 -2.75
CA ASN A 75 -10.95 -0.88 -3.74
C ASN A 75 -10.56 -0.43 -5.15
N SER A 76 -10.49 0.88 -5.38
CA SER A 76 -10.00 1.48 -6.63
C SER A 76 -8.49 1.31 -6.85
N ARG A 77 -7.75 0.79 -5.87
CA ARG A 77 -6.29 0.61 -5.92
C ARG A 77 -5.92 -0.54 -6.84
N ARG A 78 -5.65 -0.20 -8.10
CA ARG A 78 -5.31 -1.14 -9.17
C ARG A 78 -3.99 -0.75 -9.81
N TYR A 79 -3.26 -1.72 -10.32
CA TYR A 79 -2.06 -1.48 -11.11
C TYR A 79 -2.09 -2.22 -12.44
N THR A 80 -1.34 -1.66 -13.39
CA THR A 80 -0.84 -2.39 -14.56
C THR A 80 0.67 -2.23 -14.59
N LEU A 81 1.40 -3.35 -14.64
CA LEU A 81 2.85 -3.36 -14.74
C LEU A 81 3.25 -4.05 -16.04
N LYS A 82 3.96 -3.34 -16.89
CA LYS A 82 4.56 -3.88 -18.10
C LYS A 82 6.07 -3.95 -17.92
N THR A 83 6.62 -5.15 -18.02
CA THR A 83 8.06 -5.39 -17.97
C THR A 83 8.56 -5.85 -19.32
N THR A 84 9.75 -5.38 -19.70
CA THR A 84 10.47 -5.82 -20.89
C THR A 84 11.82 -6.35 -20.45
N CYS A 85 12.03 -7.64 -20.64
CA CYS A 85 13.32 -8.27 -20.47
C CYS A 85 14.26 -7.82 -21.59
N ILE A 86 15.41 -7.31 -21.21
CA ILE A 86 16.50 -6.99 -22.13
C ILE A 86 17.50 -8.15 -22.05
N ALA A 87 17.47 -9.00 -23.07
CA ALA A 87 18.36 -10.15 -23.20
C ALA A 87 19.71 -9.74 -23.83
N PRO A 88 20.78 -10.54 -23.64
CA PRO A 88 22.04 -10.33 -24.33
C PRO A 88 21.83 -10.35 -25.85
N GLU A 89 22.65 -9.63 -26.62
CA GLU A 89 22.54 -9.54 -28.08
C GLU A 89 22.58 -10.91 -28.80
N SER A 90 23.27 -11.89 -28.21
CA SER A 90 23.32 -13.27 -28.67
C SER A 90 21.98 -14.02 -28.56
N GLN A 91 21.02 -13.48 -27.80
CA GLN A 91 19.68 -14.00 -27.62
C GLN A 91 18.67 -12.98 -28.14
N ARG A 92 18.13 -13.22 -29.34
CA ARG A 92 17.34 -12.26 -30.11
C ARG A 92 15.90 -12.06 -29.63
N SER A 93 15.59 -12.35 -28.36
CA SER A 93 14.21 -12.32 -27.84
C SER A 93 14.10 -11.42 -26.63
N ASN A 94 13.51 -10.23 -26.82
CA ASN A 94 12.99 -9.43 -25.72
C ASN A 94 11.60 -9.94 -25.40
N SER A 95 11.42 -10.54 -24.24
CA SER A 95 10.08 -10.90 -23.75
C SER A 95 9.43 -9.68 -23.11
N VAL A 96 8.12 -9.53 -23.35
CA VAL A 96 7.29 -8.51 -22.70
C VAL A 96 6.24 -9.23 -21.89
N VAL A 97 6.14 -8.88 -20.61
CA VAL A 97 5.12 -9.39 -19.69
C VAL A 97 4.27 -8.23 -19.23
N THR A 98 2.97 -8.44 -19.10
CA THR A 98 2.04 -7.46 -18.54
C THR A 98 1.23 -8.11 -17.44
N GLU A 99 1.33 -7.54 -16.25
CA GLU A 99 0.67 -8.01 -15.04
C GLU A 99 -0.29 -6.94 -14.55
N ARG A 100 -1.35 -7.39 -13.89
CA ARG A 100 -2.39 -6.53 -13.33
C ARG A 100 -2.79 -7.08 -11.97
N GLY A 101 -3.22 -6.18 -11.12
CA GLY A 101 -3.63 -6.57 -9.78
C GLY A 101 -3.98 -5.42 -8.86
N PRO A 102 -4.35 -5.73 -7.61
CA PRO A 102 -4.45 -4.73 -6.56
C PRO A 102 -3.06 -4.32 -6.05
N TRP A 103 -2.99 -3.15 -5.44
CA TRP A 103 -1.84 -2.73 -4.66
C TRP A 103 -2.25 -2.21 -3.28
N TRP A 104 -1.34 -2.29 -2.32
CA TRP A 104 -1.53 -1.78 -0.96
C TRP A 104 -0.23 -1.29 -0.36
N LEU A 105 -0.33 -0.69 0.83
CA LEU A 105 0.83 -0.33 1.62
C LEU A 105 0.98 -1.32 2.79
N ASP A 106 2.16 -1.90 2.96
CA ASP A 106 2.48 -2.70 4.14
C ASP A 106 2.91 -1.79 5.30
N ILE A 107 2.10 -1.80 6.36
CA ILE A 107 2.25 -0.96 7.54
C ILE A 107 3.31 -1.54 8.49
N VAL A 108 3.57 -2.85 8.45
CA VAL A 108 4.49 -3.52 9.38
C VAL A 108 5.96 -3.33 8.95
N GLY A 109 6.22 -3.08 7.67
CA GLY A 109 7.54 -3.11 7.04
C GLY A 109 8.16 -1.77 6.62
N SER A 110 7.81 -0.62 7.20
CA SER A 110 8.27 0.74 6.78
C SER A 110 7.49 1.39 5.62
N GLU A 111 6.20 1.07 5.43
CA GLU A 111 5.30 1.65 4.40
C GLU A 111 5.72 1.36 2.95
N CYS A 112 5.87 0.08 2.64
CA CYS A 112 6.19 -0.41 1.31
C CYS A 112 4.95 -0.43 0.43
N LEU A 113 5.06 0.04 -0.81
CA LEU A 113 4.04 -0.18 -1.83
C LEU A 113 4.18 -1.59 -2.40
N MET A 114 3.17 -2.43 -2.16
CA MET A 114 3.14 -3.83 -2.56
C MET A 114 2.20 -4.04 -3.74
N LEU A 115 2.67 -4.74 -4.77
CA LEU A 115 1.89 -5.21 -5.91
C LEU A 115 1.58 -6.70 -5.73
N SER A 116 0.32 -7.08 -5.92
CA SER A 116 -0.11 -8.47 -5.87
C SER A 116 -0.79 -8.89 -7.15
N ARG A 117 -0.62 -10.15 -7.53
CA ARG A 117 -1.30 -10.68 -8.70
C ARG A 117 -2.81 -10.83 -8.45
N ASP A 118 -3.63 -10.66 -9.50
CA ASP A 118 -5.08 -10.91 -9.46
C ASP A 118 -5.43 -12.41 -9.25
N ASP A 119 -4.58 -13.33 -9.69
CA ASP A 119 -4.77 -14.78 -9.72
C ASP A 119 -3.90 -15.51 -8.68
N ALA A 120 -3.96 -15.07 -7.42
CA ALA A 120 -3.32 -15.76 -6.28
C ALA A 120 -3.86 -17.19 -6.01
N SER A 121 -4.67 -17.76 -6.90
CA SER A 121 -5.18 -19.13 -6.84
C SER A 121 -4.10 -20.19 -7.04
N ASP A 122 -2.97 -19.85 -7.65
CA ASP A 122 -1.79 -20.70 -7.63
C ASP A 122 -0.96 -20.42 -6.38
N LEU A 123 -1.23 -21.19 -5.32
CA LEU A 123 -0.55 -21.10 -4.01
C LEU A 123 0.95 -21.40 -4.09
N SER A 124 1.46 -21.88 -5.22
CA SER A 124 2.90 -22.09 -5.44
C SER A 124 3.63 -20.81 -5.85
N LEU A 125 2.89 -19.77 -6.25
CA LEU A 125 3.44 -18.46 -6.63
C LEU A 125 3.34 -17.52 -5.43
N ASN A 126 4.43 -16.83 -5.10
CA ASN A 126 4.41 -15.78 -4.10
C ASN A 126 3.38 -14.72 -4.53
N PRO A 127 2.31 -14.46 -3.75
CA PRO A 127 1.26 -13.53 -4.15
C PRO A 127 1.77 -12.09 -4.25
N ASN A 128 2.82 -11.75 -3.51
CA ASN A 128 3.49 -10.46 -3.56
C ASN A 128 4.57 -10.48 -4.64
N LEU A 129 4.32 -9.74 -5.70
CA LEU A 129 5.14 -9.81 -6.91
C LEU A 129 6.27 -8.80 -6.89
N TYR A 130 5.97 -7.57 -6.44
CA TYR A 130 6.95 -6.52 -6.22
C TYR A 130 6.60 -5.71 -4.99
N GLY A 131 7.62 -5.28 -4.23
CA GLY A 131 7.48 -4.27 -3.21
C GLY A 131 8.45 -3.12 -3.44
N PHE A 132 7.98 -1.89 -3.19
CA PHE A 132 8.73 -0.67 -3.45
C PHE A 132 8.75 0.23 -2.23
N ARG A 133 9.93 0.79 -1.93
CA ARG A 133 10.06 1.94 -1.04
C ARG A 133 9.60 3.19 -1.77
N ILE A 134 8.77 3.98 -1.10
CA ILE A 134 8.29 5.26 -1.63
C ILE A 134 9.26 6.36 -1.19
N ASN A 135 9.92 7.00 -2.15
CA ASN A 135 10.77 8.16 -1.90
C ASN A 135 10.06 9.44 -2.32
N THR A 136 10.17 10.48 -1.49
CA THR A 136 9.75 11.82 -1.88
C THR A 136 10.91 12.49 -2.62
N GLU A 137 10.67 12.88 -3.86
CA GLU A 137 11.66 13.59 -4.66
C GLU A 137 11.65 15.08 -4.28
N PRO A 138 12.82 15.73 -4.17
CA PRO A 138 12.89 17.17 -3.96
C PRO A 138 12.19 17.89 -5.11
N THR A 139 11.16 18.67 -4.79
CA THR A 139 10.49 19.54 -5.74
C THR A 139 10.85 21.00 -5.45
N ALA A 140 10.88 21.83 -6.49
CA ALA A 140 10.91 23.28 -6.28
C ALA A 140 9.67 23.69 -5.46
N SER A 141 9.82 24.71 -4.61
CA SER A 141 8.86 25.11 -3.54
C SER A 141 7.37 25.15 -3.94
N ASP A 142 7.08 25.34 -5.23
CA ASP A 142 5.71 25.54 -5.74
C ASP A 142 5.17 24.34 -6.56
N GLN A 143 5.91 23.23 -6.64
CA GLN A 143 5.49 22.04 -7.38
C GLN A 143 4.87 20.99 -6.45
N GLN A 144 3.79 20.35 -6.92
CA GLN A 144 3.26 19.16 -6.26
C GLN A 144 4.39 18.14 -6.02
N PRO A 145 4.43 17.53 -4.82
CA PRO A 145 5.46 16.55 -4.49
C PRO A 145 5.48 15.44 -5.53
N SER A 146 6.68 15.10 -5.99
CA SER A 146 6.90 13.97 -6.89
C SER A 146 7.39 12.79 -6.07
N TYR A 147 7.06 11.58 -6.53
CA TYR A 147 7.42 10.35 -5.84
C TYR A 147 8.21 9.46 -6.79
N SER A 148 9.16 8.72 -6.24
CA SER A 148 9.79 7.60 -6.93
C SER A 148 9.62 6.33 -6.11
N LEU A 149 9.65 5.19 -6.81
CA LEU A 149 9.45 3.87 -6.26
C LEU A 149 10.76 3.10 -6.43
N ALA A 150 11.47 2.87 -5.34
CA ALA A 150 12.74 2.16 -5.36
C ALA A 150 12.52 0.70 -4.97
N GLN A 151 13.15 -0.20 -5.72
CA GLN A 151 13.49 -1.50 -5.18
C GLN A 151 14.64 -1.24 -4.16
N ASP A 152 14.38 -1.49 -2.86
CA ASP A 152 15.34 -1.43 -1.74
C ASP A 152 15.70 -2.76 -0.98
N GLY A 153 15.00 -3.88 -1.19
CA GLY A 153 15.25 -5.30 -0.76
C GLY A 153 16.03 -5.58 0.47
N HIS A 154 15.65 -4.74 1.39
CA HIS A 154 15.67 -4.98 2.77
C HIS A 154 14.20 -5.15 3.19
N ASN A 155 13.54 -4.04 3.53
CA ASN A 155 12.24 -4.09 4.21
C ASN A 155 11.04 -4.13 3.26
N CYS A 156 11.19 -3.71 2.00
CA CYS A 156 10.13 -3.78 1.00
C CYS A 156 10.31 -4.92 -0.03
N HIS A 157 11.29 -5.82 0.17
CA HIS A 157 11.67 -6.88 -0.79
C HIS A 157 11.92 -6.41 -2.26
N SER A 158 13.09 -5.80 -2.55
CA SER A 158 14.11 -6.07 -3.64
C SER A 158 15.23 -4.97 -3.70
N GLY A 159 16.57 -5.21 -3.50
CA GLY A 159 17.63 -4.53 -2.63
C GLY A 159 18.03 -3.02 -2.63
N ASP A 160 18.78 -2.55 -1.61
CA ASP A 160 19.44 -1.21 -1.43
C ASP A 160 20.97 -1.39 -1.47
N TRP A 161 21.38 -2.51 -2.06
CA TRP A 161 22.75 -2.82 -2.41
C TRP A 161 23.17 -2.00 -3.63
N PRO A 162 24.48 -1.80 -3.89
CA PRO A 162 24.94 -1.02 -5.05
C PRO A 162 24.29 -1.43 -6.38
N GLU A 163 23.97 -2.72 -6.53
CA GLU A 163 23.32 -3.35 -7.69
C GLU A 163 21.86 -2.90 -7.95
N HIS A 164 21.23 -2.28 -6.96
CA HIS A 164 19.85 -1.83 -7.03
C HIS A 164 19.67 -0.31 -7.03
N ARG A 165 20.75 0.47 -6.87
CA ARG A 165 20.67 1.95 -6.84
C ARG A 165 20.04 2.57 -8.09
N ASP A 166 20.11 1.89 -9.23
CA ASP A 166 19.47 2.33 -10.47
C ASP A 166 18.10 1.67 -10.73
N LYS A 167 17.60 0.84 -9.81
CA LYS A 167 16.33 0.11 -9.90
C LYS A 167 15.19 0.92 -9.27
N VAL A 168 15.01 2.11 -9.83
CA VAL A 168 14.04 3.10 -9.39
C VAL A 168 13.07 3.38 -10.52
N LEU A 169 11.78 3.36 -10.21
CA LEU A 169 10.73 3.85 -11.08
C LEU A 169 10.43 5.30 -10.74
N LYS A 170 10.60 6.20 -11.69
CA LYS A 170 10.32 7.63 -11.52
C LYS A 170 8.97 7.95 -12.11
N ARG A 171 8.18 8.77 -11.40
CA ARG A 171 6.92 9.27 -11.95
C ARG A 171 7.18 10.12 -13.20
N VAL A 172 6.49 9.80 -14.27
CA VAL A 172 6.48 10.57 -15.52
C VAL A 172 5.29 11.54 -15.47
N ARG A 173 5.51 12.78 -15.89
CA ARG A 173 4.48 13.83 -15.98
C ARG A 173 3.77 13.78 -17.32
#